data_AF-A0A357IPH0-F1
#
_entry.id   AF-A0A357IPH0-F1
#
_cell.length_a   1.000
_cell.length_b   1.000
_cell.length_c   1.000
_cell.angle_alpha   90.00
_cell.angle_beta   90.00
_cell.angle_gamma   90.00
#
_symmetry.space_group_name_H-M   'P 1'
#
loop_
_entity.id
_entity.type
_entity.pdbx_description
1 polymer ?
#
loop_
_entity_poly.entity_id
_entity_poly.type
_entity_poly.pdbx_seq_one_letter_code
_entity_poly.pdbx_strand_id
1 'polypeptide(L)'
;MPLKQQIDAVLPFLERAKEGKAVAFLGGQKVLAFPQRRGDCRYPYGEDGLLLWACSSGYLYSAESSFHIFEKKEEGKQPVLCFYGGCEKGQSYDPVSLTGVGRRSFVDGEGRCCLFTPNYALYFVRKDSILYALRCFVGKDKALYFSLFCRNEGGKEENLELVSYFNPLLCHGGESEENKWFKKSVSSKEGFLFETVEDISREIHLRHKGFLQRNLPKEAEIESTTSRLDFSYGKQEYIGISPCLDQGHFQQDKTVTSFSDTAIASDIVRFRLKGKEEFSLHYRFSTLNQAEDFSEEEVERQLQFKQKEHDSVFLSPTALSFHFEEEGPKEQEIASFNSFLPFLEEQVRYGALAKDSS
;
A
#
# COMPACT_ATOMS: atom_id res chain seq x y z
N MET A 1 5.36 -3.72 -17.09
CA MET A 1 5.33 -2.30 -17.51
C MET A 1 5.85 -1.48 -16.34
N PRO A 2 6.92 -0.68 -16.50
CA PRO A 2 7.46 0.16 -15.42
C PRO A 2 6.41 1.03 -14.74
N LEU A 3 6.57 1.29 -13.44
CA LEU A 3 5.64 2.10 -12.63
C LEU A 3 5.24 3.42 -13.30
N LYS A 4 6.21 4.17 -13.84
CA LYS A 4 5.96 5.42 -14.57
C LYS A 4 4.94 5.25 -15.70
N GLN A 5 5.14 4.23 -16.54
CA GLN A 5 4.27 3.98 -17.69
C GLN A 5 2.87 3.56 -17.24
N GLN A 6 2.76 2.81 -16.12
CA GLN A 6 1.47 2.47 -15.53
C GLN A 6 0.73 3.73 -15.05
N ILE A 7 1.44 4.65 -14.40
CA ILE A 7 0.91 5.94 -13.96
C ILE A 7 0.43 6.74 -15.17
N ASP A 8 1.30 6.93 -16.18
CA ASP A 8 1.00 7.72 -17.37
C ASP A 8 -0.21 7.18 -18.16
N ALA A 9 -0.35 5.86 -18.23
CA ALA A 9 -1.49 5.21 -18.87
C ALA A 9 -2.81 5.50 -18.15
N VAL A 10 -2.78 5.87 -16.87
CA VAL A 10 -3.98 6.06 -16.03
C VAL A 10 -4.36 7.53 -15.90
N LEU A 11 -3.41 8.47 -16.02
CA LEU A 11 -3.68 9.91 -15.88
C LEU A 11 -4.86 10.43 -16.74
N PRO A 12 -5.01 10.03 -18.03
CA PRO A 12 -6.15 10.48 -18.84
C PRO A 12 -7.51 10.01 -18.30
N PHE A 13 -7.55 8.92 -17.54
CA PHE A 13 -8.76 8.43 -16.89
C PHE A 13 -9.09 9.21 -15.62
N LEU A 14 -8.05 9.63 -14.87
CA LEU A 14 -8.23 10.47 -13.69
C LEU A 14 -8.88 11.82 -14.04
N GLU A 15 -8.48 12.42 -15.16
CA GLU A 15 -9.06 13.69 -15.60
C GLU A 15 -10.52 13.55 -16.04
N ARG A 16 -10.88 12.42 -16.66
CA ARG A 16 -12.26 12.13 -17.08
C ARG A 16 -13.19 11.78 -15.92
N ALA A 17 -12.65 11.14 -14.89
CA ALA A 17 -13.46 10.65 -13.77
C ALA A 17 -13.86 11.74 -12.76
N LYS A 18 -13.53 13.01 -13.02
CA LYS A 18 -14.12 14.18 -12.36
C LYS A 18 -15.65 14.30 -12.55
N GLU A 19 -16.25 13.49 -13.43
CA GLU A 19 -17.69 13.47 -13.77
C GLU A 19 -18.61 12.74 -12.77
N GLY A 20 -18.28 12.74 -11.47
CA GLY A 20 -19.23 12.39 -10.40
C GLY A 20 -19.60 10.92 -10.22
N LYS A 21 -18.94 9.97 -10.92
CA LYS A 21 -19.11 8.53 -10.68
C LYS A 21 -18.13 8.04 -9.61
N ALA A 22 -18.64 7.31 -8.62
CA ALA A 22 -17.83 6.80 -7.51
C ALA A 22 -16.96 5.59 -7.90
N VAL A 23 -17.34 4.86 -8.95
CA VAL A 23 -16.60 3.73 -9.54
C VAL A 23 -16.75 3.77 -11.06
N ALA A 24 -15.67 3.48 -11.79
CA ALA A 24 -15.67 3.38 -13.25
C ALA A 24 -14.88 2.14 -13.72
N PHE A 25 -15.47 1.34 -14.60
CA PHE A 25 -14.79 0.24 -15.29
C PHE A 25 -14.09 0.79 -16.52
N LEU A 26 -12.78 0.60 -16.62
CA LEU A 26 -11.96 1.18 -17.68
C LEU A 26 -11.65 0.20 -18.82
N GLY A 27 -12.25 -1.00 -18.79
CA GLY A 27 -11.90 -2.11 -19.66
C GLY A 27 -10.57 -2.78 -19.28
N GLY A 28 -10.29 -3.94 -19.88
CA GLY A 28 -9.04 -4.68 -19.63
C GLY A 28 -8.81 -5.05 -18.16
N GLN A 29 -9.87 -5.41 -17.45
CA GLN A 29 -9.87 -5.74 -16.01
C GLN A 29 -9.29 -4.63 -15.13
N LYS A 30 -9.60 -3.36 -15.45
CA LYS A 30 -9.25 -2.20 -14.63
C LYS A 30 -10.49 -1.54 -14.03
N VAL A 31 -10.49 -1.32 -12.72
CA VAL A 31 -11.54 -0.57 -12.01
C VAL A 31 -10.93 0.64 -11.33
N LEU A 32 -11.45 1.82 -11.64
CA LEU A 32 -11.14 3.05 -10.93
C LEU A 32 -12.20 3.27 -9.84
N ALA A 33 -11.78 3.46 -8.60
CA ALA A 33 -12.64 3.72 -7.46
C ALA A 33 -12.23 5.00 -6.74
N PHE A 34 -13.20 5.87 -6.47
CA PHE A 34 -13.01 7.06 -5.65
C PHE A 34 -13.39 6.75 -4.20
N PRO A 35 -12.72 7.37 -3.21
CA PRO A 35 -13.10 7.23 -1.81
C PRO A 35 -14.56 7.61 -1.60
N GLN A 36 -15.33 6.71 -1.00
CA GLN A 36 -16.75 6.91 -0.73
C GLN A 36 -17.00 7.16 0.76
N ARG A 37 -18.09 7.87 1.08
CA ARG A 37 -18.53 8.03 2.48
C ARG A 37 -19.21 6.78 3.02
N ARG A 38 -19.78 5.95 2.15
CA ARG A 38 -20.53 4.75 2.49
C ARG A 38 -20.05 3.62 1.62
N GLY A 39 -19.68 2.50 2.24
CA GLY A 39 -19.10 1.35 1.55
C GLY A 39 -17.63 1.55 1.19
N ASP A 40 -17.00 0.46 0.80
CA ASP A 40 -15.59 0.42 0.42
C ASP A 40 -15.37 -0.67 -0.62
N CYS A 41 -14.87 -0.28 -1.79
CA CYS A 41 -14.44 -1.24 -2.79
C CYS A 41 -13.11 -1.85 -2.36
N ARG A 42 -12.99 -3.18 -2.46
CA ARG A 42 -11.73 -3.87 -2.13
C ARG A 42 -11.39 -4.91 -3.18
N TYR A 43 -10.09 -5.10 -3.41
CA TYR A 43 -9.57 -6.12 -4.30
C TYR A 43 -8.47 -6.94 -3.63
N PRO A 44 -8.51 -8.28 -3.70
CA PRO A 44 -7.47 -9.13 -3.16
C PRO A 44 -6.32 -9.30 -4.17
N TYR A 45 -5.10 -9.33 -3.64
CA TYR A 45 -3.88 -9.75 -4.33
C TYR A 45 -3.28 -10.89 -3.53
N GLY A 46 -2.82 -11.96 -4.17
CA GLY A 46 -2.26 -13.08 -3.41
C GLY A 46 -1.33 -14.01 -4.18
N GLU A 47 -0.57 -14.75 -3.38
CA GLU A 47 0.38 -15.78 -3.81
C GLU A 47 0.51 -16.86 -2.73
N ASP A 48 0.24 -18.12 -3.07
CA ASP A 48 0.38 -19.29 -2.18
C ASP A 48 -0.12 -19.06 -0.73
N GLY A 49 -1.33 -18.50 -0.60
CA GLY A 49 -1.98 -18.25 0.68
C GLY A 49 -1.63 -16.91 1.34
N LEU A 50 -0.56 -16.21 0.93
CA LEU A 50 -0.30 -14.83 1.34
C LEU A 50 -1.25 -13.89 0.59
N LEU A 51 -1.91 -13.00 1.33
CA LEU A 51 -2.96 -12.13 0.84
C LEU A 51 -2.68 -10.68 1.19
N LEU A 52 -2.94 -9.77 0.26
CA LEU A 52 -3.03 -8.33 0.46
C LEU A 52 -4.39 -7.87 -0.04
N TRP A 53 -5.18 -7.29 0.84
CA TRP A 53 -6.41 -6.60 0.48
C TRP A 53 -6.15 -5.11 0.36
N ALA A 54 -6.42 -4.57 -0.84
CA ALA A 54 -6.38 -3.15 -1.10
C ALA A 54 -7.80 -2.58 -1.13
N CYS A 55 -8.04 -1.54 -0.33
CA CYS A 55 -9.34 -0.87 -0.25
C CYS A 55 -9.31 0.52 -0.88
N SER A 56 -10.42 0.94 -1.47
CA SER A 56 -10.60 2.28 -2.05
C SER A 56 -10.60 3.41 -1.01
N SER A 57 -10.93 3.08 0.24
CA SER A 57 -10.79 3.94 1.42
C SER A 57 -9.33 4.25 1.78
N GLY A 58 -8.38 3.48 1.25
CA GLY A 58 -6.97 3.58 1.54
C GLY A 58 -6.48 2.63 2.64
N TYR A 59 -7.37 1.85 3.27
CA TYR A 59 -6.96 0.75 4.14
C TYR A 59 -6.26 -0.35 3.32
N LEU A 60 -5.19 -0.90 3.89
CA LEU A 60 -4.44 -2.03 3.39
C LEU A 60 -4.29 -3.03 4.54
N TYR A 61 -4.56 -4.30 4.29
CA TYR A 61 -4.38 -5.35 5.29
C TYR A 61 -3.91 -6.65 4.63
N SER A 62 -3.16 -7.45 5.37
CA SER A 62 -2.50 -8.64 4.84
C SER A 62 -2.44 -9.75 5.86
N ALA A 63 -2.66 -10.97 5.40
CA ALA A 63 -2.60 -12.18 6.18
C ALA A 63 -2.18 -13.36 5.30
N GLU A 64 -1.69 -14.42 5.94
CA GLU A 64 -1.52 -15.74 5.33
C GLU A 64 -2.33 -16.74 6.16
N SER A 65 -3.50 -17.14 5.65
CA SER A 65 -4.50 -17.88 6.44
C SER A 65 -4.84 -17.11 7.74
N SER A 66 -4.73 -17.75 8.90
CA SER A 66 -4.91 -17.11 10.21
C SER A 66 -3.75 -16.22 10.66
N PHE A 67 -2.59 -16.25 9.99
CA PHE A 67 -1.45 -15.43 10.36
C PHE A 67 -1.58 -14.00 9.84
N HIS A 68 -1.79 -13.04 10.74
CA HIS A 68 -1.97 -11.63 10.41
C HIS A 68 -0.64 -10.87 10.33
N ILE A 69 -0.30 -10.36 9.15
CA ILE A 69 0.86 -9.49 8.94
C ILE A 69 0.48 -8.04 9.19
N PHE A 70 -0.53 -7.54 8.47
CA PHE A 70 -1.12 -6.23 8.69
C PHE A 70 -2.59 -6.45 9.01
N GLU A 71 -2.97 -6.30 10.28
CA GLU A 71 -4.31 -6.63 10.74
C GLU A 71 -5.37 -5.75 10.07
N LYS A 72 -6.49 -6.36 9.67
CA LYS A 72 -7.67 -5.62 9.27
C LYS A 72 -8.21 -4.89 10.50
N LYS A 73 -8.07 -3.56 10.50
CA LYS A 73 -8.61 -2.74 11.58
C LYS A 73 -10.12 -2.59 11.44
N GLU A 74 -10.81 -2.71 12.57
CA GLU A 74 -12.23 -2.36 12.69
C GLU A 74 -12.45 -0.86 12.42
N GLU A 75 -13.68 -0.50 12.04
CA GLU A 75 -14.04 0.87 11.68
C GLU A 75 -13.64 1.86 12.78
N GLY A 76 -12.94 2.94 12.40
CA GLY A 76 -12.50 4.01 13.32
C GLY A 76 -11.17 3.78 14.03
N LYS A 77 -10.54 2.59 13.91
CA LYS A 77 -9.19 2.37 14.44
C LYS A 77 -8.11 3.00 13.54
N GLN A 78 -6.97 3.34 14.16
CA GLN A 78 -5.80 3.90 13.49
C GLN A 78 -5.28 2.92 12.42
N PRO A 79 -4.90 3.40 11.23
CA PRO A 79 -4.32 2.56 10.20
C PRO A 79 -2.95 2.01 10.62
N VAL A 80 -2.67 0.75 10.25
CA VAL A 80 -1.38 0.07 10.48
C VAL A 80 -0.38 0.25 9.33
N LEU A 81 -0.88 0.74 8.20
CA LEU A 81 -0.12 1.07 7.00
C LEU A 81 -0.52 2.47 6.55
N CYS A 82 0.44 3.37 6.44
CA CYS A 82 0.23 4.71 5.94
C CYS A 82 1.42 5.21 5.15
N PHE A 83 1.11 6.05 4.16
CA PHE A 83 2.08 6.63 3.26
C PHE A 83 1.70 8.09 3.04
N TYR A 84 2.68 8.98 3.08
CA TYR A 84 2.50 10.41 2.88
C TYR A 84 3.51 10.94 1.88
N GLY A 85 3.14 12.01 1.20
CA GLY A 85 4.03 12.85 0.44
C GLY A 85 3.94 14.27 0.98
N GLY A 86 5.05 14.99 1.01
CA GLY A 86 5.09 16.38 1.46
C GLY A 86 5.83 17.25 0.45
N CYS A 87 5.45 18.51 0.40
CA CYS A 87 6.20 19.56 -0.28
C CYS A 87 6.56 20.62 0.75
N GLU A 88 7.80 21.09 0.73
CA GLU A 88 8.26 22.11 1.67
C GLU A 88 7.52 23.44 1.43
N LYS A 89 7.08 24.07 2.51
CA LYS A 89 6.44 25.39 2.58
C LYS A 89 7.07 26.19 3.72
N GLY A 90 8.14 26.92 3.40
CA GLY A 90 8.87 27.71 4.40
C GLY A 90 9.78 26.83 5.26
N GLN A 91 9.45 26.64 6.53
CA GLN A 91 10.20 25.81 7.49
C GLN A 91 9.48 24.49 7.84
N SER A 92 8.40 24.18 7.13
CA SER A 92 7.58 22.99 7.36
C SER A 92 7.23 22.31 6.04
N TYR A 93 6.71 21.10 6.11
CA TYR A 93 6.11 20.38 5.00
C TYR A 93 4.59 20.48 5.05
N ASP A 94 3.96 20.41 3.88
CA ASP A 94 2.52 20.33 3.75
C ASP A 94 2.09 18.92 3.30
N PRO A 95 1.90 17.97 4.23
CA PRO A 95 1.77 16.55 3.90
C PRO A 95 0.40 16.21 3.30
N VAL A 96 0.38 15.15 2.51
CA VAL A 96 -0.82 14.52 1.95
C VAL A 96 -0.71 13.02 2.09
N SER A 97 -1.71 12.38 2.67
CA SER A 97 -1.79 10.92 2.67
C SER A 97 -1.86 10.43 1.22
N LEU A 98 -1.19 9.35 0.82
CA LEU A 98 -1.28 8.79 -0.54
C LEU A 98 -2.53 7.93 -0.71
N THR A 99 -2.89 7.15 0.32
CA THR A 99 -4.03 6.24 0.27
C THR A 99 -5.34 6.88 0.77
N GLY A 100 -5.25 7.81 1.72
CA GLY A 100 -6.39 8.60 2.22
C GLY A 100 -6.85 8.24 3.63
N VAL A 101 -6.41 7.10 4.16
CA VAL A 101 -6.80 6.62 5.50
C VAL A 101 -6.15 7.43 6.65
N GLY A 102 -5.00 8.05 6.37
CA GLY A 102 -4.26 8.93 7.28
C GLY A 102 -4.47 10.43 7.02
N ARG A 103 -5.52 10.83 6.29
CA ARG A 103 -5.70 12.24 5.90
C ARG A 103 -6.01 13.15 7.08
N ARG A 104 -5.55 14.41 7.02
CA ARG A 104 -5.83 15.44 8.03
C ARG A 104 -7.18 16.10 7.78
N SER A 105 -7.53 16.25 6.51
CA SER A 105 -8.77 16.88 6.05
C SER A 105 -9.40 16.11 4.89
N PHE A 106 -10.72 16.27 4.73
CA PHE A 106 -11.46 15.72 3.60
C PHE A 106 -11.12 16.40 2.27
N VAL A 107 -10.50 17.59 2.31
CA VAL A 107 -10.04 18.35 1.14
C VAL A 107 -8.54 18.18 0.88
N ASP A 108 -7.85 17.27 1.60
CA ASP A 108 -6.42 17.02 1.41
C ASP A 108 -6.13 16.29 0.10
N GLY A 109 -5.62 17.07 -0.85
CA GLY A 109 -5.23 16.59 -2.16
C GLY A 109 -6.41 16.39 -3.11
N GLU A 110 -6.14 16.63 -4.37
CA GLU A 110 -7.11 16.55 -5.45
C GLU A 110 -7.03 15.20 -6.17
N GLY A 111 -8.18 14.75 -6.68
CA GLY A 111 -8.25 13.57 -7.56
C GLY A 111 -7.84 12.26 -6.88
N ARG A 112 -7.99 12.15 -5.55
CA ARG A 112 -7.66 10.93 -4.83
C ARG A 112 -8.50 9.75 -5.31
N CYS A 113 -7.85 8.67 -5.71
CA CYS A 113 -8.51 7.46 -6.18
C CYS A 113 -7.61 6.23 -6.05
N CYS A 114 -8.22 5.06 -6.17
CA CYS A 114 -7.54 3.78 -6.29
C CYS A 114 -7.89 3.13 -7.63
N LEU A 115 -6.90 2.66 -8.36
CA LEU A 115 -7.06 1.79 -9.51
C LEU A 115 -6.77 0.35 -9.09
N PHE A 116 -7.77 -0.50 -9.23
CA PHE A 116 -7.59 -1.95 -9.15
C PHE A 116 -7.28 -2.50 -10.53
N THR A 117 -6.19 -3.24 -10.62
CA THR A 117 -5.88 -4.13 -11.75
C THR A 117 -5.82 -5.56 -11.22
N PRO A 118 -5.70 -6.59 -12.08
CA PRO A 118 -5.59 -7.96 -11.61
C PRO A 118 -4.31 -8.24 -10.81
N ASN A 119 -3.23 -7.51 -11.09
CA ASN A 119 -1.90 -7.82 -10.56
C ASN A 119 -1.39 -6.81 -9.52
N TYR A 120 -1.98 -5.62 -9.45
CA TYR A 120 -1.61 -4.59 -8.49
C TYR A 120 -2.73 -3.58 -8.26
N ALA A 121 -2.71 -2.93 -7.10
CA ALA A 121 -3.46 -1.72 -6.84
C ALA A 121 -2.55 -0.49 -6.97
N LEU A 122 -3.13 0.63 -7.41
CA LEU A 122 -2.42 1.89 -7.59
C LEU A 122 -3.26 3.04 -7.04
N TYR A 123 -2.77 3.66 -5.96
CA TYR A 123 -3.37 4.84 -5.35
C TYR A 123 -2.75 6.10 -5.94
N PHE A 124 -3.56 7.14 -6.12
CA PHE A 124 -3.14 8.43 -6.63
C PHE A 124 -3.65 9.55 -5.74
N VAL A 125 -2.86 10.62 -5.66
CA VAL A 125 -3.31 11.92 -5.18
C VAL A 125 -2.43 13.01 -5.79
N ARG A 126 -3.03 14.15 -6.13
CA ARG A 126 -2.28 15.35 -6.49
C ARG A 126 -2.37 16.37 -5.37
N LYS A 127 -1.29 17.11 -5.15
CA LYS A 127 -1.30 18.28 -4.30
C LYS A 127 -0.41 19.33 -4.91
N ASP A 128 -0.96 20.52 -5.12
CA ASP A 128 -0.34 21.57 -5.93
C ASP A 128 0.10 21.04 -7.30
N SER A 129 1.37 21.20 -7.65
CA SER A 129 1.97 20.69 -8.89
C SER A 129 2.71 19.37 -8.71
N ILE A 130 2.40 18.60 -7.66
CA ILE A 130 3.05 17.32 -7.37
C ILE A 130 2.04 16.18 -7.45
N LEU A 131 2.40 15.15 -8.22
CA LEU A 131 1.68 13.88 -8.30
C LEU A 131 2.35 12.87 -7.39
N TYR A 132 1.58 12.30 -6.47
CA TYR A 132 2.02 11.18 -5.64
C TYR A 132 1.23 9.93 -5.99
N ALA A 133 1.89 8.77 -5.94
CA ALA A 133 1.25 7.48 -6.13
C ALA A 133 1.85 6.39 -5.24
N LEU A 134 1.04 5.38 -4.94
CA LEU A 134 1.46 4.14 -4.27
C LEU A 134 0.99 2.95 -5.09
N ARG A 135 1.93 2.13 -5.55
CA ARG A 135 1.63 0.79 -6.09
C ARG A 135 1.81 -0.26 -5.00
N CYS A 136 0.86 -1.18 -4.86
CA CYS A 136 1.01 -2.33 -3.98
C CYS A 136 0.55 -3.63 -4.64
N PHE A 137 1.28 -4.72 -4.39
CA PHE A 137 0.97 -6.05 -4.91
C PHE A 137 1.67 -7.16 -4.10
N VAL A 138 1.32 -8.41 -4.38
CA VAL A 138 1.99 -9.61 -3.85
C VAL A 138 2.83 -10.24 -4.97
N GLY A 139 4.13 -10.42 -4.73
CA GLY A 139 5.06 -11.03 -5.66
C GLY A 139 4.97 -12.56 -5.69
N LYS A 140 5.61 -13.18 -6.70
CA LYS A 140 5.67 -14.65 -6.83
C LYS A 140 6.53 -15.29 -5.75
N ASP A 141 7.43 -14.52 -5.18
CA ASP A 141 8.28 -14.86 -4.05
C ASP A 141 7.57 -14.80 -2.68
N LYS A 142 6.24 -14.67 -2.67
CA LYS A 142 5.42 -14.50 -1.44
C LYS A 142 5.86 -13.30 -0.59
N ALA A 143 6.24 -12.20 -1.22
CA ALA A 143 6.49 -10.94 -0.53
C ALA A 143 5.47 -9.86 -0.92
N LEU A 144 5.24 -8.92 -0.02
CA LEU A 144 4.42 -7.73 -0.28
C LEU A 144 5.33 -6.63 -0.82
N TYR A 145 4.93 -6.02 -1.93
CA TYR A 145 5.66 -4.92 -2.53
C TYR A 145 4.87 -3.63 -2.41
N PHE A 146 5.53 -2.56 -1.99
CA PHE A 146 4.99 -1.20 -1.95
C PHE A 146 5.95 -0.28 -2.70
N SER A 147 5.49 0.44 -3.71
CA SER A 147 6.30 1.41 -4.45
C SER A 147 5.65 2.78 -4.36
N LEU A 148 6.29 3.69 -3.65
CA LEU A 148 5.92 5.09 -3.61
C LEU A 148 6.54 5.78 -4.82
N PHE A 149 5.79 6.72 -5.38
CA PHE A 149 6.21 7.51 -6.52
C PHE A 149 5.82 8.96 -6.31
N CYS A 150 6.71 9.86 -6.73
CA CYS A 150 6.51 11.29 -6.71
C CYS A 150 6.97 11.88 -8.04
N ARG A 151 6.19 12.80 -8.61
CA ARG A 151 6.56 13.55 -9.81
C ARG A 151 6.24 15.03 -9.64
N ASN A 152 7.23 15.86 -9.91
CA ASN A 152 7.02 17.30 -10.00
C ASN A 152 6.43 17.63 -11.37
N GLU A 153 5.12 17.83 -11.45
CA GLU A 153 4.43 18.24 -12.68
C GLU A 153 4.61 19.74 -12.98
N GLY A 154 5.16 20.51 -12.04
CA GLY A 154 5.45 21.93 -12.17
C GLY A 154 6.69 22.25 -13.01
N GLY A 155 7.00 23.55 -13.07
CA GLY A 155 8.17 24.08 -13.77
C GLY A 155 9.32 24.52 -12.86
N LYS A 156 9.11 24.53 -11.54
CA LYS A 156 10.10 24.95 -10.54
C LYS A 156 10.69 23.74 -9.85
N GLU A 157 11.88 23.90 -9.30
CA GLU A 157 12.50 22.91 -8.42
C GLU A 157 11.82 22.96 -7.05
N GLU A 158 11.49 21.80 -6.49
CA GLU A 158 10.75 21.66 -5.23
C GLU A 158 11.50 20.70 -4.28
N ASN A 159 11.51 21.01 -2.98
CA ASN A 159 11.97 20.11 -1.93
C ASN A 159 10.77 19.27 -1.46
N LEU A 160 10.93 17.96 -1.50
CA LEU A 160 9.84 17.00 -1.35
C LEU A 160 10.25 15.91 -0.36
N GLU A 161 9.23 15.29 0.23
CA GLU A 161 9.42 14.11 1.07
C GLU A 161 8.43 13.00 0.72
N LEU A 162 8.84 11.76 1.00
CA LEU A 162 7.98 10.60 1.08
C LEU A 162 8.12 9.99 2.48
N VAL A 163 6.99 9.78 3.14
CA VAL A 163 6.94 9.21 4.49
C VAL A 163 6.20 7.89 4.45
N SER A 164 6.77 6.87 5.09
CA SER A 164 6.15 5.55 5.23
C SER A 164 5.91 5.21 6.71
N TYR A 165 4.84 4.48 6.99
CA TYR A 165 4.50 4.00 8.32
C TYR A 165 4.00 2.56 8.23
N PHE A 166 4.70 1.65 8.89
CA PHE A 166 4.40 0.23 8.97
C PHE A 166 4.31 -0.21 10.42
N ASN A 167 3.17 -0.79 10.80
CA ASN A 167 2.94 -1.39 12.11
C ASN A 167 2.47 -2.84 11.93
N PRO A 168 3.36 -3.76 11.51
CA PRO A 168 3.01 -5.17 11.33
C PRO A 168 2.69 -5.82 12.68
N LEU A 169 1.76 -6.77 12.68
CA LEU A 169 1.30 -7.51 13.85
C LEU A 169 2.10 -8.82 14.05
N LEU A 170 2.18 -9.65 12.99
CA LEU A 170 2.91 -10.93 12.97
C LEU A 170 2.47 -11.95 14.03
N CYS A 171 1.18 -12.29 14.07
CA CYS A 171 0.66 -13.37 14.92
C CYS A 171 -0.57 -14.05 14.31
N HIS A 172 -0.93 -15.23 14.82
CA HIS A 172 -2.13 -15.97 14.42
C HIS A 172 -3.40 -15.48 15.14
N GLY A 173 -3.24 -14.77 16.25
CA GLY A 173 -4.31 -14.06 16.94
C GLY A 173 -4.54 -12.62 16.43
N GLY A 174 -5.54 -11.96 17.01
CA GLY A 174 -5.70 -10.51 16.88
C GLY A 174 -4.72 -9.75 17.77
N GLU A 175 -4.72 -8.42 17.64
CA GLU A 175 -3.89 -7.54 18.47
C GLU A 175 -4.20 -7.70 19.98
N SER A 176 -3.17 -8.02 20.78
CA SER A 176 -3.23 -8.12 22.24
C SER A 176 -2.16 -7.23 22.90
N GLU A 177 -2.29 -6.96 24.20
CA GLU A 177 -1.26 -6.20 24.94
C GLU A 177 0.08 -6.95 24.98
N GLU A 178 0.07 -8.28 25.10
CA GLU A 178 1.29 -9.10 25.08
C GLU A 178 2.00 -9.02 23.74
N ASN A 179 1.26 -9.22 22.63
CA ASN A 179 1.85 -9.16 21.29
C ASN A 179 2.37 -7.75 20.97
N LYS A 180 1.80 -6.69 21.58
CA LYS A 180 2.36 -5.33 21.51
C LYS A 180 3.65 -5.18 22.31
N TRP A 181 3.70 -5.67 23.55
CA TRP A 181 4.86 -5.51 24.44
C TRP A 181 6.08 -6.31 23.98
N PHE A 182 5.85 -7.50 23.43
CA PHE A 182 6.92 -8.40 22.98
C PHE A 182 7.30 -8.23 21.51
N LYS A 183 6.70 -7.26 20.81
CA LYS A 183 7.14 -6.88 19.48
C LYS A 183 8.35 -5.95 19.56
N LYS A 184 9.37 -6.28 18.79
CA LYS A 184 10.59 -5.50 18.63
C LYS A 184 10.78 -5.12 17.18
N SER A 185 11.30 -3.92 16.96
CA SER A 185 11.74 -3.44 15.65
C SER A 185 13.16 -2.90 15.75
N VAL A 186 13.98 -3.20 14.75
CA VAL A 186 15.36 -2.73 14.59
C VAL A 186 15.51 -2.16 13.20
N SER A 187 15.97 -0.91 13.07
CA SER A 187 16.30 -0.30 11.78
C SER A 187 17.76 -0.54 11.41
N SER A 188 18.02 -0.73 10.12
CA SER A 188 19.34 -0.73 9.50
C SER A 188 19.34 0.18 8.25
N LYS A 189 20.45 0.21 7.51
CA LYS A 189 20.52 0.98 6.26
C LYS A 189 19.62 0.38 5.18
N GLU A 190 19.44 -0.93 5.22
CA GLU A 190 18.72 -1.75 4.26
C GLU A 190 17.22 -1.84 4.56
N GLY A 191 16.78 -1.41 5.76
CA GLY A 191 15.37 -1.42 6.15
C GLY A 191 15.17 -1.74 7.63
N PHE A 192 14.24 -2.64 7.93
CA PHE A 192 13.81 -2.96 9.29
C PHE A 192 13.59 -4.45 9.50
N LEU A 193 13.94 -4.92 10.70
CA LEU A 193 13.62 -6.26 11.19
C LEU A 193 12.60 -6.16 12.31
N PHE A 194 11.50 -6.90 12.16
CA PHE A 194 10.51 -7.14 13.20
C PHE A 194 10.69 -8.52 13.82
N GLU A 195 10.62 -8.59 15.14
CA GLU A 195 10.58 -9.84 15.90
C GLU A 195 9.36 -9.78 16.82
N THR A 196 8.49 -10.78 16.76
CA THR A 196 7.32 -10.90 17.64
C THR A 196 7.32 -12.28 18.29
N VAL A 197 6.91 -12.34 19.55
CA VAL A 197 6.68 -13.59 20.26
C VAL A 197 5.18 -13.75 20.46
N GLU A 198 4.66 -14.91 20.06
CA GLU A 198 3.26 -15.28 20.24
C GLU A 198 3.20 -16.48 21.20
N ASP A 199 2.53 -16.28 22.34
CA ASP A 199 2.40 -17.28 23.38
C ASP A 199 1.11 -18.08 23.18
N ILE A 200 1.22 -19.30 22.64
CA ILE A 200 0.08 -20.20 22.43
C ILE A 200 -0.30 -20.88 23.75
N SER A 201 0.68 -21.17 24.59
CA SER A 201 0.50 -21.66 25.96
C SER A 201 1.69 -21.22 26.82
N ARG A 202 1.66 -21.55 28.12
CA ARG A 202 2.80 -21.30 29.03
C ARG A 202 4.10 -22.00 28.63
N GLU A 203 4.04 -22.96 27.72
CA GLU A 203 5.16 -23.80 27.29
C GLU A 203 5.48 -23.64 25.80
N ILE A 204 4.54 -23.10 25.01
CA ILE A 204 4.65 -22.99 23.56
C ILE A 204 4.69 -21.52 23.18
N HIS A 205 5.89 -21.09 22.75
CA HIS A 205 6.18 -19.73 22.31
C HIS A 205 6.61 -19.78 20.84
N LEU A 206 5.80 -19.19 19.96
CA LEU A 206 6.14 -19.03 18.56
C LEU A 206 6.92 -17.72 18.38
N ARG A 207 7.97 -17.76 17.55
CA ARG A 207 8.79 -16.59 17.24
C ARG A 207 8.65 -16.26 15.77
N HIS A 208 8.10 -15.09 15.50
CA HIS A 208 7.82 -14.62 14.15
C HIS A 208 8.79 -13.52 13.77
N LYS A 209 9.19 -13.52 12.50
CA LYS A 209 10.06 -12.48 11.93
C LYS A 209 9.41 -11.86 10.71
N GLY A 210 9.66 -10.57 10.53
CA GLY A 210 9.29 -9.84 9.33
C GLY A 210 10.42 -8.91 8.93
N PHE A 211 10.76 -8.92 7.64
CA PHE A 211 11.79 -8.07 7.07
C PHE A 211 11.10 -7.04 6.17
N LEU A 212 11.21 -5.76 6.52
CA LEU A 212 10.81 -4.66 5.66
C LEU A 212 12.07 -4.08 5.03
N GLN A 213 12.31 -4.39 3.78
CA GLN A 213 13.49 -3.97 3.06
C GLN A 213 13.18 -2.73 2.25
N ARG A 214 14.17 -1.85 2.09
CA ARG A 214 14.06 -0.58 1.36
C ARG A 214 15.02 -0.57 0.19
N ASN A 215 14.52 -0.12 -0.96
CA ASN A 215 15.33 0.19 -2.14
C ASN A 215 15.08 1.64 -2.57
N LEU A 216 16.19 2.37 -2.75
CA LEU A 216 16.22 3.76 -3.19
C LEU A 216 17.06 3.87 -4.46
N PRO A 217 16.44 3.93 -5.65
CA PRO A 217 17.17 4.00 -6.92
C PRO A 217 17.99 5.29 -7.11
N LYS A 218 17.66 6.34 -6.35
CA LYS A 218 18.34 7.64 -6.37
C LYS A 218 18.74 8.02 -4.95
N GLU A 219 19.85 8.76 -4.83
CA GLU A 219 20.29 9.32 -3.56
C GLU A 219 19.22 10.27 -2.98
N ALA A 220 18.97 10.12 -1.69
CA ALA A 220 18.05 10.92 -0.91
C ALA A 220 18.51 10.90 0.55
N GLU A 221 18.11 11.91 1.32
CA GLU A 221 18.28 11.89 2.76
C GLU A 221 17.20 11.01 3.38
N ILE A 222 17.58 10.20 4.37
CA ILE A 222 16.66 9.28 5.03
C ILE A 222 16.84 9.41 6.53
N GLU A 223 15.73 9.63 7.21
CA GLU A 223 15.59 9.43 8.65
C GLU A 223 14.66 8.25 8.89
N SER A 224 14.97 7.43 9.89
CA SER A 224 14.23 6.22 10.21
C SER A 224 13.93 6.18 11.71
N THR A 225 12.71 5.77 12.06
CA THR A 225 12.36 5.48 13.46
C THR A 225 11.63 4.15 13.57
N THR A 226 11.87 3.48 14.69
CA THR A 226 11.19 2.25 15.11
C THR A 226 10.13 2.51 16.17
N SER A 227 9.96 3.78 16.58
CA SER A 227 9.14 4.19 17.72
C SER A 227 7.86 4.88 17.28
N ARG A 228 6.71 4.31 17.65
CA ARG A 228 5.41 4.97 17.41
C ARG A 228 5.31 6.29 18.16
N LEU A 229 5.86 6.38 19.36
CA LEU A 229 5.90 7.63 20.13
C LEU A 229 6.68 8.73 19.41
N ASP A 230 7.81 8.38 18.80
CA ASP A 230 8.63 9.32 18.03
C ASP A 230 7.91 9.77 16.75
N PHE A 231 7.20 8.84 16.08
CA PHE A 231 6.37 9.18 14.92
C PHE A 231 5.18 10.08 15.27
N SER A 232 4.37 9.68 16.25
CA SER A 232 3.05 10.30 16.51
C SER A 232 3.03 11.28 17.68
N TYR A 233 4.16 11.50 18.34
CA TYR A 233 4.32 12.36 19.52
C TYR A 233 3.48 11.96 20.76
N GLY A 234 2.72 10.87 20.69
CA GLY A 234 1.94 10.36 21.82
C GLY A 234 1.26 9.03 21.55
N LYS A 235 0.95 8.26 22.61
CA LYS A 235 0.40 6.89 22.49
C LYS A 235 -1.01 6.85 21.87
N GLN A 236 -1.77 7.93 21.96
CA GLN A 236 -3.16 8.01 21.54
C GLN A 236 -3.38 8.95 20.35
N GLU A 237 -2.33 9.62 19.89
CA GLU A 237 -2.44 10.61 18.83
C GLU A 237 -2.75 9.96 17.49
N TYR A 238 -3.55 10.68 16.69
CA TYR A 238 -3.86 10.28 15.33
C TYR A 238 -2.66 10.47 14.42
N ILE A 239 -2.28 9.40 13.72
CA ILE A 239 -1.03 9.40 12.97
C ILE A 239 -1.02 10.36 11.78
N GLY A 240 -2.19 10.81 11.32
CA GLY A 240 -2.28 11.80 10.25
C GLY A 240 -1.87 13.22 10.67
N ILE A 241 -1.91 13.53 11.97
CA ILE A 241 -1.53 14.86 12.52
C ILE A 241 -0.19 14.81 13.27
N SER A 242 0.62 13.77 13.01
CA SER A 242 1.96 13.61 13.58
C SER A 242 2.85 14.82 13.28
N PRO A 243 3.57 15.39 14.29
CA PRO A 243 4.45 16.54 14.08
C PRO A 243 5.60 16.28 13.10
N CYS A 244 6.10 15.05 13.02
CA CYS A 244 7.16 14.69 12.08
C CYS A 244 6.76 14.91 10.61
N LEU A 245 5.45 14.85 10.29
CA LEU A 245 4.94 15.12 8.94
C LEU A 245 4.93 16.61 8.58
N ASP A 246 4.93 17.50 9.59
CA ASP A 246 5.07 18.94 9.38
C ASP A 246 6.53 19.36 9.42
N GLN A 247 7.32 18.71 10.27
CA GLN A 247 8.70 19.08 10.53
C GLN A 247 9.69 18.42 9.55
N GLY A 248 9.25 17.36 8.88
CA GLY A 248 10.06 16.55 7.98
C GLY A 248 11.22 15.82 8.65
N HIS A 249 11.20 15.62 9.98
CA HIS A 249 12.22 14.89 10.73
C HIS A 249 11.62 14.19 11.95
N PHE A 250 12.29 13.16 12.48
CA PHE A 250 11.92 12.59 13.78
C PHE A 250 12.67 13.29 14.91
N GLN A 251 12.09 13.28 16.12
CA GLN A 251 12.68 13.98 17.25
C GLN A 251 13.80 13.16 17.91
N GLN A 252 13.71 11.83 17.86
CA GLN A 252 14.64 10.93 18.56
C GLN A 252 15.35 9.93 17.64
N ASP A 253 14.87 9.71 16.42
CA ASP A 253 15.42 8.74 15.45
C ASP A 253 15.69 7.36 16.07
N LYS A 254 14.72 6.83 16.83
CA LYS A 254 14.94 5.59 17.58
C LYS A 254 15.17 4.41 16.64
N THR A 255 16.38 3.86 16.66
CA THR A 255 16.77 2.74 15.79
C THR A 255 16.39 1.36 16.33
N VAL A 256 16.04 1.27 17.61
CA VAL A 256 15.53 0.04 18.24
C VAL A 256 14.40 0.38 19.19
N THR A 257 13.28 -0.33 19.05
CA THR A 257 12.12 -0.19 19.94
C THR A 257 11.61 -1.56 20.36
N SER A 258 11.33 -1.70 21.66
CA SER A 258 10.67 -2.85 22.28
C SER A 258 10.05 -2.43 23.61
N PHE A 259 8.98 -3.12 24.05
CA PHE A 259 8.38 -3.06 25.40
C PHE A 259 7.79 -1.71 25.85
N SER A 260 8.61 -0.66 25.85
CA SER A 260 8.29 0.69 26.33
C SER A 260 7.40 1.50 25.37
N ASP A 261 7.33 1.08 24.11
CA ASP A 261 6.59 1.71 23.02
C ASP A 261 6.17 0.65 21.99
N THR A 262 5.21 1.00 21.13
CA THR A 262 4.83 0.20 19.98
C THR A 262 5.93 0.26 18.93
N ALA A 263 6.56 -0.88 18.68
CA ALA A 263 7.53 -1.05 17.62
C ALA A 263 6.87 -0.91 16.24
N ILE A 264 7.40 0.00 15.42
CA ILE A 264 6.98 0.28 14.04
C ILE A 264 8.20 0.27 13.12
N ALA A 265 7.98 0.52 11.84
CA ALA A 265 9.00 0.98 10.92
C ALA A 265 8.46 2.20 10.19
N SER A 266 9.24 3.27 10.20
CA SER A 266 8.89 4.49 9.50
C SER A 266 10.14 5.16 8.97
N ASP A 267 10.05 5.60 7.72
CA ASP A 267 11.05 6.44 7.08
C ASP A 267 10.46 7.80 6.72
N ILE A 268 11.28 8.84 6.81
CA ILE A 268 11.11 10.11 6.11
C ILE A 268 12.25 10.20 5.10
N VAL A 269 11.90 10.17 3.82
CA VAL A 269 12.86 10.26 2.70
C VAL A 269 12.72 11.61 2.04
N ARG A 270 13.74 12.47 2.16
CA ARG A 270 13.76 13.83 1.62
C ARG A 270 14.65 13.92 0.39
N PHE A 271 14.17 14.63 -0.62
CA PHE A 271 14.85 14.76 -1.90
C PHE A 271 14.40 16.04 -2.62
N ARG A 272 15.11 16.39 -3.69
CA ARG A 272 14.79 17.54 -4.52
C ARG A 272 14.50 17.13 -5.95
N LEU A 273 13.42 17.66 -6.53
CA LEU A 273 13.05 17.41 -7.92
C LEU A 273 12.91 18.71 -8.70
N LYS A 274 13.60 18.80 -9.84
CA LYS A 274 13.33 19.83 -10.85
C LYS A 274 11.98 19.59 -11.50
N GLY A 275 11.48 20.59 -12.22
CA GLY A 275 10.26 20.45 -13.01
C GLY A 275 10.34 19.24 -13.95
N LYS A 276 9.27 18.43 -13.94
CA LYS A 276 9.11 17.16 -14.69
C LYS A 276 9.98 16.00 -14.23
N GLU A 277 10.81 16.17 -13.21
CA GLU A 277 11.53 15.04 -12.62
C GLU A 277 10.62 14.19 -11.72
N GLU A 278 11.09 12.97 -11.46
CA GLU A 278 10.37 11.97 -10.68
C GLU A 278 11.31 11.19 -9.76
N PHE A 279 10.73 10.64 -8.70
CA PHE A 279 11.39 9.86 -7.67
C PHE A 279 10.55 8.64 -7.32
N SER A 280 11.21 7.51 -7.05
CA SER A 280 10.59 6.29 -6.58
C SER A 280 11.29 5.77 -5.33
N LEU A 281 10.52 5.14 -4.46
CA LEU A 281 10.96 4.47 -3.24
C LEU A 281 10.23 3.15 -3.16
N HIS A 282 10.97 2.05 -3.03
CA HIS A 282 10.39 0.71 -3.02
C HIS A 282 10.61 0.05 -1.66
N TYR A 283 9.60 -0.68 -1.23
CA TYR A 283 9.64 -1.55 -0.07
C TYR A 283 9.23 -2.96 -0.45
N ARG A 284 9.91 -3.94 0.15
CA ARG A 284 9.56 -5.36 0.12
C ARG A 284 9.38 -5.84 1.55
N PHE A 285 8.20 -6.36 1.88
CA PHE A 285 7.93 -6.99 3.17
C PHE A 285 7.84 -8.50 3.00
N SER A 286 8.66 -9.25 3.75
CA SER A 286 8.66 -10.72 3.73
C SER A 286 8.74 -11.30 5.14
N THR A 287 8.06 -12.42 5.35
CA THR A 287 8.12 -13.22 6.59
C THR A 287 9.07 -14.42 6.45
N LEU A 288 9.76 -14.54 5.31
CA LEU A 288 10.76 -15.58 5.08
C LEU A 288 11.98 -15.40 6.00
N ASN A 289 12.72 -16.48 6.24
CA ASN A 289 13.77 -16.54 7.27
C ASN A 289 15.02 -15.66 7.02
N GLN A 290 15.07 -14.89 5.93
CA GLN A 290 16.20 -14.02 5.61
C GLN A 290 15.76 -12.77 4.85
N ALA A 291 16.48 -11.67 5.08
CA ALA A 291 16.44 -10.50 4.21
C ALA A 291 17.15 -10.82 2.89
N GLU A 292 16.59 -10.37 1.77
CA GLU A 292 17.17 -10.53 0.44
C GLU A 292 17.22 -9.19 -0.25
N ASP A 293 18.41 -8.65 -0.50
CA ASP A 293 18.53 -7.39 -1.23
C ASP A 293 17.74 -7.45 -2.54
N PHE A 294 17.03 -6.37 -2.84
CA PHE A 294 16.21 -6.28 -4.02
C PHE A 294 16.40 -4.93 -4.71
N SER A 295 16.16 -4.90 -6.01
CA SER A 295 16.27 -3.72 -6.85
C SER A 295 14.92 -3.33 -7.45
N GLU A 296 14.86 -2.16 -8.09
CA GLU A 296 13.68 -1.74 -8.86
C GLU A 296 13.37 -2.74 -9.99
N GLU A 297 14.40 -3.30 -10.64
CA GLU A 297 14.24 -4.34 -11.66
C GLU A 297 13.61 -5.60 -11.08
N GLU A 298 13.93 -5.95 -9.83
CA GLU A 298 13.30 -7.09 -9.15
C GLU A 298 11.81 -6.86 -8.92
N VAL A 299 11.43 -5.65 -8.49
CA VAL A 299 10.02 -5.27 -8.30
C VAL A 299 9.26 -5.44 -9.61
N GLU A 300 9.83 -4.94 -10.71
CA GLU A 300 9.21 -5.06 -12.03
C GLU A 300 9.19 -6.51 -12.54
N ARG A 301 10.22 -7.31 -12.23
CA ARG A 301 10.28 -8.74 -12.58
C ARG A 301 9.18 -9.53 -11.88
N GLN A 302 8.97 -9.32 -10.59
CA GLN A 302 7.90 -9.97 -9.83
C GLN A 302 6.53 -9.65 -10.41
N LEU A 303 6.30 -8.38 -10.76
CA LEU A 303 5.04 -7.97 -11.37
C LEU A 303 4.83 -8.60 -12.77
N GLN A 304 5.89 -8.75 -13.56
CA GLN A 304 5.82 -9.44 -14.85
C GLN A 304 5.48 -10.92 -14.69
N PHE A 305 5.98 -11.60 -13.65
CA PHE A 305 5.59 -12.98 -13.37
C PHE A 305 4.10 -13.08 -13.07
N LYS A 306 3.56 -12.18 -12.23
CA LYS A 306 2.11 -12.13 -11.94
C LYS A 306 1.29 -11.86 -13.20
N GLN A 307 1.72 -10.92 -14.05
CA GLN A 307 1.04 -10.66 -15.32
C GLN A 307 1.02 -11.89 -16.24
N LYS A 308 2.14 -12.59 -16.39
CA LYS A 308 2.20 -13.81 -17.21
C LYS A 308 1.30 -14.92 -16.67
N GLU A 309 1.27 -15.09 -15.35
CA GLU A 309 0.39 -16.07 -14.70
C GLU A 309 -1.09 -15.72 -14.93
N HIS A 310 -1.47 -14.46 -14.73
CA HIS A 310 -2.81 -13.96 -15.01
C HIS A 310 -3.20 -14.17 -16.47
N ASP A 311 -2.36 -13.74 -17.41
CA ASP A 311 -2.58 -13.90 -18.85
C ASP A 311 -2.72 -15.39 -19.23
N SER A 312 -1.93 -16.28 -18.63
CA SER A 312 -2.00 -17.72 -18.90
C SER A 312 -3.33 -18.37 -18.50
N VAL A 313 -4.02 -17.79 -17.51
CA VAL A 313 -5.34 -18.26 -17.05
C VAL A 313 -6.45 -17.60 -17.85
N PHE A 314 -6.47 -16.27 -17.92
CA PHE A 314 -7.60 -15.52 -18.48
C PHE A 314 -7.58 -15.37 -20.00
N LEU A 315 -6.42 -15.53 -20.63
CA LEU A 315 -6.31 -15.63 -22.09
C LEU A 315 -6.20 -17.09 -22.56
N SER A 316 -6.40 -18.06 -21.66
CA SER A 316 -6.43 -19.47 -22.04
C SER A 316 -7.59 -19.73 -23.01
N PRO A 317 -7.37 -20.47 -24.12
CA PRO A 317 -8.45 -20.90 -25.00
C PRO A 317 -9.52 -21.76 -24.31
N THR A 318 -9.18 -22.34 -23.15
CA THR A 318 -10.08 -23.17 -22.36
C THR A 318 -10.71 -22.42 -21.20
N ALA A 319 -10.45 -21.12 -21.05
CA ALA A 319 -11.08 -20.30 -20.03
C ALA A 319 -12.59 -20.20 -20.30
N LEU A 320 -13.38 -20.45 -19.26
CA LEU A 320 -14.82 -20.27 -19.32
C LEU A 320 -15.09 -18.76 -19.43
N SER A 321 -15.76 -18.31 -20.49
CA SER A 321 -16.15 -16.91 -20.64
C SER A 321 -17.66 -16.77 -20.60
N PHE A 322 -18.13 -15.81 -19.81
CA PHE A 322 -19.53 -15.40 -19.76
C PHE A 322 -19.65 -14.01 -20.38
N HIS A 323 -20.57 -13.86 -21.32
CA HIS A 323 -20.86 -12.59 -21.96
C HIS A 323 -22.36 -12.50 -22.24
N PHE A 324 -22.96 -11.38 -21.88
CA PHE A 324 -24.36 -11.07 -22.15
C PHE A 324 -24.43 -10.15 -23.37
N GLU A 325 -25.37 -10.42 -24.27
CA GLU A 325 -25.54 -9.64 -25.49
C GLU A 325 -25.92 -8.19 -25.18
N GLU A 326 -25.09 -7.25 -25.67
CA GLU A 326 -25.23 -5.81 -25.44
C GLU A 326 -26.20 -5.21 -26.46
N GLU A 327 -27.48 -5.59 -26.38
CA GLU A 327 -28.52 -5.08 -27.27
C GLU A 327 -29.74 -4.53 -26.51
N GLY A 328 -30.38 -3.52 -27.11
CA GLY A 328 -31.66 -2.99 -26.67
C GLY A 328 -31.58 -1.90 -25.58
N PRO A 329 -32.68 -1.63 -24.86
CA PRO A 329 -32.82 -0.44 -24.02
C PRO A 329 -31.94 -0.42 -22.76
N LYS A 330 -31.20 -1.50 -22.46
CA LYS A 330 -30.29 -1.63 -21.31
C LYS A 330 -28.84 -1.93 -21.71
N GLU A 331 -28.47 -1.62 -22.94
CA GLU A 331 -27.13 -1.87 -23.50
C GLU A 331 -26.01 -1.39 -22.55
N GLN A 332 -26.11 -0.18 -21.99
CA GLN A 332 -25.08 0.38 -21.12
C GLN A 332 -24.92 -0.35 -19.78
N GLU A 333 -26.03 -0.79 -19.18
CA GLU A 333 -26.02 -1.58 -17.95
C GLU A 333 -25.46 -2.97 -18.20
N ILE A 334 -25.80 -3.58 -19.34
CA ILE A 334 -25.28 -4.89 -19.74
C ILE A 334 -23.78 -4.81 -20.00
N ALA A 335 -23.31 -3.79 -20.72
CA ALA A 335 -21.88 -3.57 -20.96
C ALA A 335 -21.09 -3.35 -19.64
N SER A 336 -21.70 -2.63 -18.69
CA SER A 336 -21.15 -2.46 -17.34
C SER A 336 -21.08 -3.78 -16.58
N PHE A 337 -22.11 -4.62 -16.69
CA PHE A 337 -22.16 -5.94 -16.06
C PHE A 337 -21.13 -6.91 -16.68
N ASN A 338 -21.02 -6.96 -18.01
CA ASN A 338 -19.99 -7.72 -18.72
C ASN A 338 -18.58 -7.32 -18.27
N SER A 339 -18.34 -6.02 -18.07
CA SER A 339 -17.07 -5.51 -17.56
C SER A 339 -16.77 -5.91 -16.12
N PHE A 340 -17.81 -6.20 -15.32
CA PHE A 340 -17.70 -6.62 -13.93
C PHE A 340 -17.41 -8.13 -13.77
N LEU A 341 -17.93 -8.97 -14.67
CA LEU A 341 -17.85 -10.44 -14.56
C LEU A 341 -16.43 -10.99 -14.31
N PRO A 342 -15.36 -10.53 -15.00
CA PRO A 342 -14.01 -11.05 -14.75
C PRO A 342 -13.54 -10.84 -13.31
N PHE A 343 -13.95 -9.75 -12.67
CA PHE A 343 -13.59 -9.48 -11.27
C PHE A 343 -14.34 -10.38 -10.30
N LEU A 344 -15.60 -10.71 -10.61
CA LEU A 344 -16.36 -11.68 -9.83
C LEU A 344 -15.74 -13.08 -9.95
N GLU A 345 -15.37 -13.48 -11.16
CA GLU A 345 -14.67 -14.76 -11.40
C GLU A 345 -13.36 -14.81 -10.61
N GLU A 346 -12.56 -13.75 -10.65
CA GLU A 346 -11.30 -13.68 -9.90
C GLU A 346 -11.54 -13.76 -8.39
N GLN A 347 -12.55 -13.08 -7.86
CA GLN A 347 -12.91 -13.16 -6.43
C GLN A 347 -13.40 -14.55 -6.03
N VAL A 348 -14.19 -15.22 -6.87
CA VAL A 348 -14.67 -16.60 -6.60
C VAL A 348 -13.52 -17.59 -6.67
N ARG A 349 -12.68 -17.51 -7.71
CA ARG A 349 -11.47 -18.32 -7.86
C ARG A 349 -10.56 -18.14 -6.65
N TYR A 350 -10.39 -16.91 -6.22
CA TYR A 350 -9.65 -16.56 -5.02
C TYR A 350 -10.25 -17.22 -3.77
N GLY A 351 -11.56 -17.08 -3.54
CA GLY A 351 -12.22 -17.69 -2.38
C GLY A 351 -12.15 -19.22 -2.38
N ALA A 352 -12.12 -19.84 -3.56
CA ALA A 352 -11.97 -21.29 -3.71
C ALA A 352 -10.52 -21.79 -3.52
N LEU A 353 -9.52 -20.95 -3.79
CA LEU A 353 -8.09 -21.29 -3.67
C LEU A 353 -7.45 -20.80 -2.37
N ALA A 354 -8.12 -19.90 -1.64
CA ALA A 354 -7.65 -19.43 -0.34
C ALA A 354 -7.54 -20.63 0.62
N LYS A 355 -6.38 -20.74 1.27
CA LYS A 355 -6.15 -21.69 2.38
C LYS A 355 -6.79 -21.16 3.66
N ASP A 356 -8.06 -20.80 3.60
CA ASP A 356 -8.86 -20.52 4.79
C ASP A 356 -9.42 -21.86 5.29
N SER A 357 -8.56 -22.62 5.98
CA SER A 357 -9.01 -23.71 6.82
C SER A 357 -9.59 -23.11 8.09
N SER A 358 -10.87 -22.72 8.03
CA SER A 358 -11.69 -22.48 9.23
C SER A 358 -12.00 -23.78 9.93
#